data_AF-A0A3A9HEG2-F1
#
_entry.id   AF-A0A3A9HEG2-F1
#
_cell.length_a   1.000
_cell.length_b   1.000
_cell.length_c   1.000
_cell.angle_alpha   90.00
_cell.angle_beta   90.00
_cell.angle_gamma   90.00
#
_symmetry.space_group_name_H-M   'P 1'
#
loop_
_entity.id
_entity.type
_entity.pdbx_description
1 polymer ?
#
loop_
_entity_poly.entity_id
_entity_poly.type
_entity_poly.pdbx_seq_one_letter_code
_entity_poly.pdbx_strand_id
1 'polypeptide(L)' 'MGEVLILDQVKADILQSIGFKYTKRNIDNKEVFVFIQTNELMKELNSKFEQGSFLFNPNVCL' A
#
# COMPACT_ATOMS: atom_id res chain seq x y z
N MET A 1 -13.65 -3.38 3.49
CA MET A 1 -12.47 -3.66 2.63
C MET A 1 -11.42 -2.64 3.01
N GLY A 2 -10.23 -3.08 3.45
CA GLY A 2 -9.18 -2.16 3.89
C GLY A 2 -8.34 -1.62 2.74
N GLU A 3 -7.55 -0.60 3.04
CA GLU A 3 -6.57 0.00 2.13
C GLU A 3 -5.18 -0.12 2.74
N VAL A 4 -4.17 -0.34 1.90
CA VAL A 4 -2.75 -0.29 2.29
C VAL A 4 -2.16 0.98 1.69
N LEU A 5 -1.63 1.85 2.54
CA LEU A 5 -0.97 3.07 2.13
C LEU A 5 0.54 2.87 2.20
N ILE A 6 1.20 3.17 1.10
CA ILE A 6 2.65 3.12 0.96
C ILE A 6 3.13 4.53 0.64
N LEU A 7 4.08 5.02 1.44
CA LEU A 7 4.66 6.35 1.24
C LEU A 7 5.93 6.30 0.37
N ASP A 8 6.47 5.10 0.19
CA ASP A 8 7.70 4.86 -0.55
C ASP A 8 7.39 4.49 -2.01
N GLN A 9 7.80 5.36 -2.94
CA GLN A 9 7.54 5.16 -4.36
C GLN A 9 8.22 3.89 -4.90
N VAL A 10 9.40 3.52 -4.41
CA VAL A 10 10.12 2.32 -4.89
C VAL A 10 9.33 1.07 -4.51
N LYS A 11 8.79 1.02 -3.29
CA LYS A 11 7.95 -0.09 -2.85
C LYS A 11 6.66 -0.17 -3.66
N ALA A 12 6.05 0.97 -3.97
CA ALA A 12 4.86 1.02 -4.80
C ALA A 12 5.13 0.53 -6.25
N ASP A 13 6.28 0.90 -6.82
CA ASP A 13 6.69 0.48 -8.16
C ASP A 13 6.98 -1.03 -8.24
N ILE A 14 7.62 -1.60 -7.21
CA ILE A 14 7.82 -3.06 -7.08
C ILE A 14 6.48 -3.79 -7.13
N LEU A 15 5.50 -3.32 -6.34
CA LEU A 15 4.17 -3.91 -6.29
C LEU A 15 3.42 -3.75 -7.63
N GLN A 16 3.63 -2.63 -8.33
CA GLN A 16 3.07 -2.42 -9.66
C GLN A 16 3.68 -3.34 -10.71
N SER A 17 5.00 -3.56 -10.67
CA SER A 17 5.71 -4.47 -11.56
C SER A 17 5.27 -5.93 -11.42
N ILE A 18 4.83 -6.34 -10.22
CA ILE A 18 4.27 -7.68 -9.99
C ILE A 18 2.76 -7.77 -10.28
N GLY A 19 2.12 -6.67 -10.70
CA GLY A 19 0.73 -6.64 -11.17
C GLY A 19 -0.29 -6.01 -10.23
N PHE A 20 0.12 -5.49 -9.06
CA PHE A 20 -0.80 -4.77 -8.18
C PHE A 20 -1.06 -3.35 -8.66
N LYS A 21 -2.33 -2.94 -8.64
CA LYS A 21 -2.70 -1.56 -8.97
C LYS A 21 -2.82 -0.74 -7.70
N TYR A 22 -2.28 0.47 -7.75
CA TYR A 22 -2.49 1.48 -6.73
C TYR A 22 -3.07 2.75 -7.33
N THR A 23 -3.66 3.55 -6.45
CA THR A 23 -4.06 4.93 -6.75
C THR A 23 -3.13 5.88 -6.02
N LYS A 24 -2.81 7.01 -6.65
CA LYS A 24 -2.05 8.08 -5.99
C LYS A 24 -3.03 8.98 -5.27
N ARG A 25 -2.79 9.24 -3.99
CA ARG A 25 -3.54 10.19 -3.18
C ARG A 25 -2.55 11.20 -2.63
N ASN A 26 -2.90 12.47 -2.62
CA ASN A 26 -2.07 13.49 -1.98
C ASN A 26 -2.65 13.75 -0.59
N ILE A 27 -1.89 13.45 0.46
CA ILE A 27 -2.28 13.68 1.85
C ILE A 27 -1.21 14.57 2.46
N ASP A 28 -1.61 15.71 3.01
CA ASP A 28 -0.70 16.64 3.68
C ASP A 28 0.50 17.06 2.80
N ASN A 29 0.22 17.36 1.53
CA ASN A 29 1.23 17.71 0.52
C ASN A 29 2.26 16.60 0.22
N LYS A 30 2.00 15.36 0.67
CA LYS A 30 2.79 14.17 0.34
C LYS A 30 2.01 13.25 -0.58
N GLU A 31 2.69 12.75 -1.59
CA GLU A 31 2.13 11.70 -2.46
C GLU A 31 2.18 10.37 -1.71
N VAL A 32 1.02 9.72 -1.58
CA VAL A 32 0.87 8.39 -1.00
C VAL A 32 0.23 7.45 -2.01
N PHE A 33 0.67 6.20 -1.99
CA PHE A 33 0.25 5.16 -2.91
C PHE A 33 -0.71 4.21 -2.19
N VAL A 34 -1.96 4.21 -2.61
CA VAL A 34 -3.05 3.48 -1.96
C VAL A 34 -3.38 2.22 -2.77
N PHE A 35 -3.15 1.08 -2.15
CA PHE A 35 -3.46 -0.25 -2.69
C PHE A 35 -4.71 -0.82 -2.02
N ILE A 36 -5.46 -1.62 -2.78
CA ILE A 36 -6.56 -2.39 -2.22
C ILE A 36 -5.98 -3.53 -1.39
N GLN A 37 -6.43 -3.69 -0.15
CA GLN A 37 -6.00 -4.80 0.69
C GLN A 37 -6.54 -6.13 0.12
N THR A 38 -5.64 -6.93 -0.48
CA THR A 38 -5.93 -8.29 -0.95
C THR A 38 -5.03 -9.29 -0.24
N ASN A 39 -5.46 -10.55 -0.12
CA ASN A 39 -4.66 -11.59 0.52
C ASN A 39 -3.30 -11.79 -0.17
N GLU A 40 -3.23 -11.64 -1.49
CA GLU A 40 -1.99 -11.73 -2.26
C GLU A 40 -1.05 -10.56 -1.93
N LEU A 41 -1.58 -9.33 -1.90
CA LEU A 41 -0.80 -8.16 -1.52
C LEU A 41 -0.27 -8.31 -0.09
N MET A 42 -1.11 -8.78 0.84
CA MET A 42 -0.70 -9.02 2.22
C MET A 42 0.42 -10.06 2.32
N LYS A 43 0.35 -11.15 1.54
CA LYS A 43 1.43 -12.15 1.50
C LYS A 43 2.73 -11.55 0.97
N GLU A 44 2.67 -10.81 -0.14
CA GLU A 44 3.85 -10.17 -0.71
C GLU A 44 4.44 -9.13 0.23
N LEU A 45 3.60 -8.34 0.91
CA LEU A 45 4.03 -7.37 1.90
C LEU A 45 4.74 -8.02 3.08
N ASN A 46 4.14 -9.06 3.68
CA ASN A 46 4.76 -9.78 4.80
C ASN A 46 6.02 -10.57 4.39
N SER A 47 6.15 -10.95 3.12
CA SER A 47 7.28 -11.72 2.61
C SER A 47 8.47 -10.84 2.21
N LYS A 48 8.20 -9.66 1.62
CA LYS A 48 9.24 -8.79 1.03
C LYS A 48 9.55 -7.55 1.85
N PHE A 49 8.69 -7.15 2.79
CA PHE A 49 8.81 -5.86 3.48
C PHE A 49 8.63 -6.01 4.99
N GLU A 50 9.37 -5.21 5.75
CA GLU A 50 9.25 -5.17 7.22
C GLU A 50 7.97 -4.45 7.67
N GLN A 51 7.47 -4.83 8.86
CA GLN A 51 6.15 -4.46 9.40
C GLN A 51 5.91 -2.96 9.69
N GLY A 52 6.82 -2.06 9.30
CA GLY A 52 6.68 -0.59 9.39
C GLY A 52 6.79 0.14 8.04
N SER A 53 6.94 -0.60 6.94
CA SER A 53 7.13 -0.03 5.61
C SER A 53 5.83 0.46 4.93
N PHE A 54 4.68 0.11 5.51
CA PHE A 54 3.36 0.36 4.96
C PHE A 54 2.38 0.63 6.11
N LEU A 55 1.47 1.57 5.87
CA LEU A 55 0.40 1.89 6.79
C LEU A 55 -0.83 1.08 6.39
N PHE A 56 -1.32 0.28 7.33
CA PHE A 56 -2.62 -0.35 7.18
C PHE A 56 -3.67 0.63 7.65
N ASN A 57 -4.64 0.93 6.79
CA ASN A 57 -5.89 1.53 7.23
C ASN A 57 -6.95 0.43 7.30
N PRO A 58 -7.07 -0.28 8.44
CA PRO A 58 -8.20 -1.19 8.66
C PRO A 58 -9.50 -0.41 8.86
N ASN A 59 -9.40 0.87 9.22
CA ASN A 59 -10.52 1.78 9.46
C ASN A 59 -10.66 2.78 8.31
N VAL A 60 -11.49 2.43 7.32
CA VAL A 60 -12.41 3.45 6.82
C VAL A 60 -13.53 3.51 7.87
N CYS A 61 -13.31 4.25 8.95
CA CYS A 61 -14.34 4.45 9.96
C CYS A 61 -15.40 5.36 9.32
N LEU A 62 -16.60 4.83 9.07
CA LEU A 62 -17.81 5.60 8.74
C LEU A 62 -18.37 6.24 10.01
#